data_AF-A0A956FN91-F1
#
_entry.id   AF-A0A956FN91-F1
#
_cell.length_a   1.000
_cell.length_b   1.000
_cell.length_c   1.000
_cell.angle_alpha   90.00
_cell.angle_beta   90.00
_cell.angle_gamma   90.00
#
_symmetry.space_group_name_H-M   'P 1'
#
loop_
_entity.id
_entity.type
_entity.pdbx_description
1 polymer ?
#
loop_
_entity_poly.entity_id
_entity_poly.type
_entity_poly.pdbx_seq_one_letter_code
_entity_poly.pdbx_strand_id
1 'polypeptide(L)'
;MTGRPRRPLVAAALAVALGLGACAGTEMASGSETDDAEATGEATTGAATSSAAATEASTSTTTDDGSTSMSTTTATTTTTTTTSTVTSAGSTVTTASTTGDSDSDTEGSSTTGLTCPLDGPSFAAEIFPIIEARCGCHKVSYPDADTAYASFVDAPSKGVPALILVQPCDVAGSYLLNKLRDTQLEVGGLGTQMPPDKALSPAQLDLFDAWVAGGAPP
;
A
#
# COMPACT_ATOMS: atom_id res chain seq x y z
N MET A 1 12.77 -33.09 33.78
CA MET A 1 13.42 -33.43 32.50
C MET A 1 12.47 -34.29 31.67
N THR A 2 11.59 -33.69 30.88
CA THR A 2 10.80 -34.39 29.87
C THR A 2 10.68 -33.47 28.66
N GLY A 3 11.53 -33.71 27.66
CA GLY A 3 11.63 -32.90 26.45
C GLY A 3 10.42 -33.10 25.53
N ARG A 4 9.88 -32.01 25.00
CA ARG A 4 8.89 -32.06 23.92
C ARG A 4 9.61 -32.25 22.57
N PRO A 5 9.16 -33.19 21.72
CA PRO A 5 9.75 -33.38 20.40
C PRO A 5 9.38 -32.24 19.45
N ARG A 6 10.38 -31.70 18.74
CA ARG A 6 10.21 -30.73 17.66
C ARG A 6 9.58 -31.42 16.45
N ARG A 7 8.45 -30.89 15.97
CA ARG A 7 7.82 -31.33 14.71
C ARG A 7 8.61 -30.76 13.52
N PRO A 8 8.85 -31.53 12.45
CA PRO A 8 9.45 -31.01 11.23
C PRO A 8 8.44 -30.13 10.47
N LEU A 9 8.91 -28.99 9.97
CA LEU A 9 8.19 -28.19 8.98
C LEU A 9 8.10 -28.99 7.68
N VAL A 10 6.88 -29.34 7.27
CA VAL A 10 6.61 -29.84 5.92
C VAL A 10 6.40 -28.61 5.04
N ALA A 11 7.35 -28.35 4.14
CA ALA A 11 7.21 -27.36 3.08
C ALA A 11 6.19 -27.87 2.06
N ALA A 12 4.99 -27.29 2.08
CA ALA A 12 3.99 -27.49 1.04
C ALA A 12 4.19 -26.41 -0.04
N ALA A 13 4.89 -26.77 -1.10
CA ALA A 13 4.90 -26.01 -2.34
C ALA A 13 3.58 -26.31 -3.09
N LEU A 14 2.64 -25.35 -3.07
CA LEU A 14 1.44 -25.41 -3.88
C LEU A 14 1.66 -24.54 -5.12
N ALA A 15 2.00 -25.17 -6.23
CA ALA A 15 1.96 -24.57 -7.56
C ALA A 15 0.49 -24.41 -7.96
N VAL A 16 0.04 -23.16 -8.13
CA VAL A 16 -1.26 -22.87 -8.77
C VAL A 16 -0.99 -22.46 -10.21
N ALA A 17 -1.53 -23.27 -11.11
CA ALA A 17 -1.40 -23.15 -12.55
C ALA A 17 -2.19 -21.97 -13.11
N LEU A 18 -1.63 -21.38 -14.17
CA LEU A 18 -2.26 -20.37 -15.02
C LEU A 18 -3.58 -20.88 -15.62
N GLY A 19 -4.63 -20.06 -15.52
CA GLY A 19 -5.84 -20.17 -16.31
C GLY A 19 -6.04 -18.91 -17.15
N LEU A 20 -5.54 -18.93 -18.39
CA LEU A 20 -5.94 -17.98 -19.44
C LEU A 20 -7.39 -18.27 -19.82
N GLY A 21 -8.32 -17.48 -19.29
CA GLY A 21 -9.72 -17.45 -19.71
C GLY A 21 -9.98 -16.26 -20.63
N ALA A 22 -9.92 -16.48 -21.94
CA ALA A 22 -10.47 -15.56 -22.93
C ALA A 22 -12.00 -15.66 -22.90
N CYS A 23 -12.70 -14.55 -22.66
CA CYS A 23 -14.11 -14.40 -23.02
C CYS A 23 -14.24 -13.29 -24.07
N ALA A 24 -14.52 -13.74 -25.29
CA ALA A 24 -14.93 -12.89 -26.39
C ALA A 24 -16.40 -12.46 -26.21
N GLY A 25 -16.66 -11.18 -26.49
CA GLY A 25 -17.78 -10.65 -27.27
C GLY A 25 -19.21 -11.08 -26.93
N THR A 26 -20.02 -10.09 -26.55
CA THR A 26 -21.36 -9.89 -27.14
C THR A 26 -21.73 -8.42 -27.01
N GLU A 27 -21.67 -7.72 -28.15
CA GLU A 27 -22.51 -6.57 -28.43
C GLU A 27 -23.96 -7.04 -28.53
N MET A 28 -24.87 -6.40 -27.80
CA MET A 28 -26.27 -6.25 -28.20
C MET A 28 -26.85 -4.98 -27.58
N ALA A 29 -26.88 -3.96 -28.44
CA ALA A 29 -27.85 -2.89 -28.61
C ALA A 29 -29.07 -2.75 -27.66
N SER A 30 -29.47 -1.48 -27.54
CA SER A 30 -30.84 -0.98 -27.72
C SER A 30 -31.68 -0.70 -26.46
N GLY A 31 -31.70 0.58 -26.09
CA GLY A 31 -32.91 1.40 -26.06
C GLY A 31 -33.96 1.14 -24.98
N SER A 32 -34.24 2.17 -24.18
CA SER A 32 -35.55 2.83 -24.18
C SER A 32 -35.53 4.01 -23.21
N GLU A 33 -35.86 5.18 -23.76
CA GLU A 33 -36.30 6.38 -23.06
C GLU A 33 -37.49 6.06 -22.14
N THR A 34 -37.48 6.60 -20.92
CA THR A 34 -38.71 6.87 -20.15
C THR A 34 -38.55 8.18 -19.41
N ASP A 35 -39.24 9.18 -19.96
CA ASP A 35 -40.12 10.17 -19.34
C ASP A 35 -39.84 10.68 -17.91
N ASP A 36 -39.70 12.01 -17.87
CA ASP A 36 -40.32 12.95 -16.94
C ASP A 36 -41.11 12.38 -15.74
N ALA A 37 -40.62 12.73 -14.55
CA ALA A 37 -41.48 12.94 -13.39
C ALA A 37 -40.94 14.11 -12.55
N GLU A 38 -41.53 15.27 -12.77
CA GLU A 38 -41.60 16.34 -11.78
C GLU A 38 -42.21 15.80 -10.46
N ALA A 39 -41.54 16.07 -9.35
CA ALA A 39 -42.16 16.02 -8.03
C ALA A 39 -41.65 17.20 -7.19
N THR A 40 -42.43 18.26 -7.20
CA THR A 40 -42.43 19.36 -6.24
C THR A 40 -42.99 18.92 -4.88
N GLY A 41 -42.44 19.47 -3.79
CA GLY A 41 -43.00 19.41 -2.42
C GLY A 41 -42.14 18.54 -1.48
N GLU A 42 -41.91 18.86 -0.21
CA GLU A 42 -42.46 19.87 0.69
C GLU A 42 -41.40 20.18 1.76
N ALA A 43 -41.46 21.40 2.29
CA ALA A 43 -40.72 21.82 3.46
C ALA A 43 -41.15 21.02 4.70
N THR A 44 -40.18 20.47 5.45
CA THR A 44 -40.41 20.05 6.84
C THR A 44 -39.54 20.90 7.75
N THR A 45 -40.15 21.93 8.31
CA THR A 45 -39.74 22.56 9.57
C THR A 45 -40.01 21.60 10.73
N GLY A 46 -38.94 21.14 11.38
CA GLY A 46 -38.99 20.40 12.64
C GLY A 46 -38.04 21.06 13.64
N ALA A 47 -38.61 21.88 14.52
CA ALA A 47 -37.90 22.55 15.59
C ALA A 47 -37.72 21.64 16.82
N ALA A 48 -36.62 21.93 17.54
CA ALA A 48 -36.41 21.75 18.97
C ALA A 48 -36.41 20.32 19.56
N THR A 49 -35.29 19.94 20.19
CA THR A 49 -35.26 19.85 21.67
C THR A 49 -33.83 19.76 22.21
N SER A 50 -33.58 20.57 23.25
CA SER A 50 -32.37 20.60 24.07
C SER A 50 -32.35 19.48 25.11
N SER A 51 -31.17 18.94 25.43
CA SER A 51 -30.75 18.53 26.79
C SER A 51 -29.24 18.26 26.75
N ALA A 52 -28.40 19.09 27.38
CA ALA A 52 -28.13 19.15 28.83
C ALA A 52 -27.25 17.97 29.31
N ALA A 53 -25.98 18.32 29.53
CA ALA A 53 -25.05 17.92 30.59
C ALA A 53 -25.26 16.56 31.30
N ALA A 54 -24.19 15.77 31.32
CA ALA A 54 -23.74 15.09 32.54
C ALA A 54 -22.22 14.94 32.52
N THR A 55 -21.58 15.79 33.32
CA THR A 55 -20.30 15.55 33.99
C THR A 55 -20.41 14.28 34.81
N GLU A 56 -19.47 13.35 34.72
CA GLU A 56 -19.07 12.54 35.87
C GLU A 56 -17.57 12.28 35.76
N ALA A 57 -16.84 12.85 36.71
CA ALA A 57 -15.48 12.50 37.02
C ALA A 57 -15.48 11.15 37.75
N SER A 58 -14.48 10.31 37.51
CA SER A 58 -14.16 9.23 38.45
C SER A 58 -12.66 9.16 38.63
N THR A 59 -12.29 9.47 39.85
CA THR A 59 -10.96 9.50 40.44
C THR A 59 -10.70 8.16 41.15
N SER A 60 -9.42 7.78 41.22
CA SER A 60 -8.83 6.77 42.13
C SER A 60 -9.04 5.31 41.71
N THR A 61 -8.08 4.39 41.84
CA THR A 61 -7.07 4.22 42.90
C THR A 61 -5.78 3.55 42.40
N THR A 62 -4.69 3.88 43.08
CA THR A 62 -3.35 3.26 43.09
C THR A 62 -3.32 1.90 43.80
N THR A 63 -2.57 0.92 43.30
CA THR A 63 -1.83 -0.15 44.03
C THR A 63 -0.90 -0.82 42.99
N ASP A 64 0.42 -0.63 42.99
CA ASP A 64 1.49 -1.15 43.85
C ASP A 64 2.13 -2.47 43.36
N ASP A 65 3.46 -2.42 43.31
CA ASP A 65 4.50 -3.46 43.42
C ASP A 65 4.79 -4.53 42.33
N GLY A 66 6.11 -4.74 42.11
CA GLY A 66 6.71 -5.85 41.37
C GLY A 66 7.63 -5.40 40.24
N SER A 67 8.75 -4.73 40.50
CA SER A 67 10.05 -5.31 40.87
C SER A 67 10.61 -6.38 39.92
N THR A 68 11.82 -6.08 39.40
CA THR A 68 12.87 -6.97 38.88
C THR A 68 12.58 -7.86 37.66
N SER A 69 13.28 -7.61 36.55
CA SER A 69 14.63 -8.21 36.36
C SER A 69 15.19 -7.85 34.99
N MET A 70 16.36 -7.23 34.97
CA MET A 70 17.17 -7.01 33.78
C MET A 70 17.73 -8.36 33.32
N SER A 71 17.44 -8.78 32.09
CA SER A 71 18.19 -9.84 31.41
C SER A 71 18.80 -9.27 30.13
N THR A 72 20.02 -8.77 30.29
CA THR A 72 21.01 -8.54 29.23
C THR A 72 21.24 -9.85 28.49
N THR A 73 20.64 -9.98 27.30
CA THR A 73 20.99 -11.05 26.37
C THR A 73 21.99 -10.51 25.36
N THR A 74 23.25 -10.79 25.62
CA THR A 74 24.35 -10.68 24.66
C THR A 74 24.05 -11.56 23.45
N ALA A 75 23.54 -10.95 22.38
CA ALA A 75 23.41 -11.64 21.09
C ALA A 75 24.82 -11.77 20.48
N THR A 76 25.32 -12.99 20.48
CA THR A 76 26.55 -13.38 19.82
C THR A 76 26.33 -13.30 18.31
N THR A 77 26.98 -12.32 17.66
CA THR A 77 27.10 -12.22 16.20
C THR A 77 27.84 -13.45 15.68
N THR A 78 27.08 -14.44 15.18
CA THR A 78 27.66 -15.52 14.37
C THR A 78 27.50 -15.13 12.91
N THR A 79 28.54 -14.50 12.37
CA THR A 79 28.70 -14.27 10.93
C THR A 79 28.85 -15.62 10.25
N THR A 80 27.74 -16.18 9.77
CA THR A 80 27.78 -17.28 8.81
C THR A 80 27.84 -16.65 7.43
N THR A 81 29.05 -16.54 6.89
CA THR A 81 29.29 -16.26 5.48
C THR A 81 28.81 -17.46 4.67
N THR A 82 27.54 -17.46 4.29
CA THR A 82 27.03 -18.41 3.30
C THR A 82 27.31 -17.81 1.92
N THR A 83 28.42 -18.24 1.32
CA THR A 83 28.70 -18.04 -0.10
C THR A 83 27.67 -18.82 -0.91
N SER A 84 26.60 -18.14 -1.31
CA SER A 84 25.69 -18.63 -2.34
C SER A 84 26.29 -18.29 -3.71
N THR A 85 27.05 -19.22 -4.26
CA THR A 85 27.33 -19.28 -5.70
C THR A 85 26.05 -19.61 -6.44
N VAL A 86 25.36 -18.58 -6.94
CA VAL A 86 24.39 -18.74 -8.03
C VAL A 86 25.16 -18.74 -9.34
N THR A 87 25.30 -19.93 -9.91
CA THR A 87 25.73 -20.13 -11.29
C THR A 87 24.59 -19.70 -12.20
N SER A 88 24.62 -18.45 -12.66
CA SER A 88 23.79 -17.99 -13.78
C SER A 88 24.28 -18.65 -15.06
N ALA A 89 23.54 -19.67 -15.50
CA ALA A 89 23.69 -20.24 -16.82
C ALA A 89 23.07 -19.30 -17.85
N GLY A 90 23.92 -18.77 -18.74
CA GLY A 90 23.55 -18.45 -20.11
C GLY A 90 22.67 -17.22 -20.33
N SER A 91 23.30 -16.05 -20.40
CA SER A 91 22.82 -15.01 -21.31
C SER A 91 24.01 -14.29 -21.92
N THR A 92 24.34 -14.68 -23.15
CA THR A 92 25.32 -14.02 -24.01
C THR A 92 24.79 -12.65 -24.40
N VAL A 93 25.21 -11.60 -23.69
CA VAL A 93 25.07 -10.23 -24.16
C VAL A 93 26.23 -9.95 -25.12
N THR A 94 25.87 -9.83 -26.40
CA THR A 94 26.76 -9.31 -27.44
C THR A 94 26.79 -7.80 -27.31
N THR A 95 27.87 -7.24 -26.76
CA THR A 95 28.14 -5.80 -26.80
C THR A 95 28.64 -5.44 -28.19
N ALA A 96 27.72 -4.98 -29.05
CA ALA A 96 28.07 -4.22 -30.23
C ALA A 96 28.08 -2.73 -29.85
N SER A 97 29.29 -2.18 -29.70
CA SER A 97 29.50 -0.73 -29.67
C SER A 97 29.28 -0.17 -31.07
N THR A 98 28.23 0.62 -31.24
CA THR A 98 28.09 1.53 -32.37
C THR A 98 28.07 2.94 -31.83
N THR A 99 29.16 3.67 -32.08
CA THR A 99 29.23 5.13 -31.99
C THR A 99 28.30 5.72 -33.04
N GLY A 100 27.10 6.11 -32.60
CA GLY A 100 26.11 6.84 -33.38
C GLY A 100 25.80 8.15 -32.69
N ASP A 101 26.43 9.20 -33.19
CA ASP A 101 26.18 10.60 -32.88
C ASP A 101 24.77 10.96 -33.38
N SER A 102 23.89 11.40 -32.50
CA SER A 102 22.58 11.97 -32.85
C SER A 102 22.07 12.82 -31.69
N ASP A 103 22.34 14.11 -31.79
CA ASP A 103 21.65 15.17 -31.06
C ASP A 103 20.14 15.07 -31.31
N SER A 104 19.38 14.88 -30.24
CA SER A 104 17.95 15.14 -30.22
C SER A 104 17.57 15.55 -28.80
N ASP A 105 17.49 16.87 -28.62
CA ASP A 105 16.95 17.53 -27.45
C ASP A 105 15.49 17.09 -27.25
N THR A 106 15.32 16.02 -26.49
CA THR A 106 14.06 15.71 -25.82
C THR A 106 14.25 16.10 -24.38
N GLU A 107 13.56 17.16 -23.95
CA GLU A 107 13.41 17.56 -22.55
C GLU A 107 12.64 16.44 -21.80
N GLY A 108 13.32 15.31 -21.60
CA GLY A 108 12.90 14.24 -20.71
C GLY A 108 13.29 14.65 -19.32
N SER A 109 12.28 14.95 -18.50
CA SER A 109 12.39 15.19 -17.06
C SER A 109 13.42 14.24 -16.46
N SER A 110 14.60 14.78 -16.20
CA SER A 110 15.75 14.01 -15.76
C SER A 110 15.55 13.71 -14.28
N THR A 111 14.91 12.58 -13.99
CA THR A 111 15.00 11.87 -12.70
C THR A 111 16.41 11.30 -12.55
N THR A 112 17.39 12.20 -12.49
CA THR A 112 18.80 11.87 -12.27
C THR A 112 18.96 11.34 -10.85
N GLY A 113 18.77 10.03 -10.64
CA GLY A 113 19.17 9.38 -9.38
C GLY A 113 18.35 8.19 -8.92
N LEU A 114 17.20 7.87 -9.50
CA LEU A 114 16.45 6.67 -9.10
C LEU A 114 17.06 5.43 -9.78
N THR A 115 17.74 4.61 -8.99
CA THR A 115 18.44 3.38 -9.45
C THR A 115 17.52 2.16 -9.53
N CYS A 116 16.21 2.36 -9.47
CA CYS A 116 15.23 1.29 -9.38
C CYS A 116 14.57 1.04 -10.75
N PRO A 117 14.16 -0.21 -11.03
CA PRO A 117 13.43 -0.55 -12.25
C PRO A 117 12.13 0.25 -12.35
N LEU A 118 11.89 0.94 -13.46
CA LEU A 118 10.65 1.66 -13.77
C LEU A 118 9.64 0.74 -14.47
N ASP A 119 9.46 -0.48 -13.95
CA ASP A 119 8.69 -1.57 -14.58
C ASP A 119 7.62 -2.14 -13.64
N GLY A 120 7.08 -1.29 -12.77
CA GLY A 120 5.97 -1.64 -11.87
C GLY A 120 4.60 -1.64 -12.57
N PRO A 121 3.57 -2.21 -11.94
CA PRO A 121 2.18 -2.03 -12.38
C PRO A 121 1.82 -0.53 -12.41
N SER A 122 1.03 -0.07 -13.38
CA SER A 122 0.66 1.35 -13.46
C SER A 122 -0.35 1.74 -12.38
N PHE A 123 -0.25 2.99 -11.90
CA PHE A 123 -1.17 3.49 -10.89
C PHE A 123 -2.61 3.50 -11.41
N ALA A 124 -2.85 4.05 -12.60
CA ALA A 124 -4.18 4.22 -13.16
C ALA A 124 -4.91 2.88 -13.40
N ALA A 125 -4.21 1.84 -13.85
CA ALA A 125 -4.85 0.57 -14.19
C ALA A 125 -4.99 -0.38 -12.99
N GLU A 126 -3.98 -0.46 -12.13
CA GLU A 126 -3.91 -1.52 -11.11
C GLU A 126 -4.15 -0.99 -9.69
N ILE A 127 -3.67 0.21 -9.38
CA ILE A 127 -3.69 0.75 -8.01
C ILE A 127 -4.93 1.59 -7.73
N PHE A 128 -5.28 2.48 -8.66
CA PHE A 128 -6.39 3.41 -8.51
C PHE A 128 -7.73 2.69 -8.27
N PRO A 129 -8.09 1.61 -9.00
CA PRO A 129 -9.32 0.86 -8.72
C PRO A 129 -9.37 0.27 -7.30
N ILE A 130 -8.22 -0.10 -6.73
CA ILE A 130 -8.13 -0.60 -5.35
C ILE A 130 -8.39 0.56 -4.37
N ILE A 131 -7.81 1.73 -4.63
CA ILE A 131 -8.01 2.94 -3.81
C ILE A 131 -9.50 3.31 -3.80
N GLU A 132 -10.15 3.38 -4.95
CA GLU A 132 -11.59 3.70 -5.04
C GLU A 132 -12.46 2.70 -4.28
N ALA A 133 -12.15 1.40 -4.41
CA ALA A 133 -12.93 0.34 -3.78
C ALA A 133 -12.70 0.20 -2.26
N ARG A 134 -11.51 0.57 -1.75
CA ARG A 134 -11.09 0.23 -0.38
C ARG A 134 -10.83 1.43 0.52
N CYS A 135 -10.60 2.62 -0.02
CA CYS A 135 -10.19 3.80 0.76
C CYS A 135 -11.33 4.80 1.04
N GLY A 136 -12.59 4.42 0.83
CA GLY A 136 -13.76 5.29 1.00
C GLY A 136 -13.94 5.91 2.41
N CYS A 137 -13.32 5.32 3.45
CA CYS A 137 -13.29 5.90 4.81
C CYS A 137 -12.67 7.30 4.85
N HIS A 138 -11.81 7.64 3.87
CA HIS A 138 -11.14 8.93 3.82
C HIS A 138 -12.06 10.08 3.37
N LYS A 139 -13.30 9.80 2.91
CA LYS A 139 -14.25 10.79 2.37
C LYS A 139 -13.66 11.72 1.31
N VAL A 140 -12.53 11.33 0.74
CA VAL A 140 -11.91 11.95 -0.43
C VAL A 140 -12.40 11.17 -1.63
N SER A 141 -12.91 11.89 -2.61
CA SER A 141 -13.18 11.36 -3.94
C SER A 141 -12.21 12.05 -4.87
N TYR A 142 -11.45 11.27 -5.62
CA TYR A 142 -10.63 11.81 -6.70
C TYR A 142 -11.48 11.82 -7.98
N PRO A 143 -11.42 12.88 -8.79
CA PRO A 143 -12.16 12.94 -10.05
C PRO A 143 -11.59 11.98 -11.11
N ASP A 144 -10.29 11.69 -11.02
CA ASP A 144 -9.54 10.86 -11.96
C ASP A 144 -8.25 10.32 -11.31
N ALA A 145 -7.61 9.36 -11.99
CA ALA A 145 -6.38 8.73 -11.53
C ALA A 145 -5.20 9.70 -11.45
N ASP A 146 -5.07 10.66 -12.38
CA ASP A 146 -3.95 11.60 -12.39
C ASP A 146 -3.98 12.53 -11.16
N THR A 147 -5.17 13.03 -10.81
CA THR A 147 -5.39 13.84 -9.62
C THR A 147 -5.12 13.05 -8.34
N ALA A 148 -5.51 11.78 -8.32
CA ALA A 148 -5.19 10.89 -7.20
C ALA A 148 -3.68 10.68 -7.09
N TYR A 149 -3.02 10.29 -8.18
CA TYR A 149 -1.59 10.04 -8.25
C TYR A 149 -0.77 11.19 -7.67
N ALA A 150 -1.05 12.42 -8.13
CA ALA A 150 -0.39 13.64 -7.66
C ALA A 150 -0.60 13.92 -6.15
N SER A 151 -1.64 13.35 -5.55
CA SER A 151 -1.92 13.46 -4.11
C SER A 151 -1.21 12.40 -3.27
N PHE A 152 -0.68 11.34 -3.88
CA PHE A 152 0.00 10.24 -3.21
C PHE A 152 1.52 10.29 -3.38
N VAL A 153 1.99 10.40 -4.62
CA VAL A 153 3.40 10.26 -4.96
C VAL A 153 4.16 11.54 -4.64
N ASP A 154 5.30 11.41 -3.95
CA ASP A 154 6.15 12.51 -3.48
C ASP A 154 5.45 13.54 -2.57
N ALA A 155 4.19 13.29 -2.18
CA ALA A 155 3.45 14.14 -1.26
C ALA A 155 3.87 13.89 0.19
N PRO A 156 4.00 14.92 1.04
CA PRO A 156 4.31 14.73 2.45
C PRO A 156 3.17 14.00 3.18
N SER A 157 3.51 13.06 4.05
CA SER A 157 2.52 12.40 4.90
C SER A 157 1.96 13.36 5.94
N LYS A 158 0.62 13.38 6.09
CA LYS A 158 -0.04 14.13 7.16
C LYS A 158 0.16 13.51 8.55
N GLY A 159 0.39 12.20 8.61
CA GLY A 159 0.56 11.48 9.88
C GLY A 159 1.98 11.58 10.43
N VAL A 160 2.97 11.64 9.54
CA VAL A 160 4.39 11.81 9.87
C VAL A 160 5.00 12.74 8.82
N PRO A 161 5.04 14.07 9.04
CA PRO A 161 5.53 15.02 8.04
C PRO A 161 6.99 14.82 7.59
N ALA A 162 7.77 14.06 8.37
CA ALA A 162 9.12 13.67 8.02
C ALA A 162 9.20 12.54 6.97
N LEU A 163 8.08 11.89 6.65
CA LEU A 163 7.99 10.82 5.65
C LEU A 163 7.14 11.27 4.46
N ILE A 164 7.45 10.69 3.30
CA ILE A 164 6.64 10.83 2.09
C ILE A 164 5.52 9.79 2.13
N LEU A 165 4.34 10.17 1.62
CA LEU A 165 3.17 9.31 1.57
C LEU A 165 3.43 8.09 0.69
N VAL A 166 3.89 8.31 -0.55
CA VAL A 166 4.47 7.30 -1.42
C VAL A 166 5.80 7.81 -1.93
N GLN A 167 6.89 7.18 -1.50
CA GLN A 167 8.25 7.48 -1.95
C GLN A 167 8.61 6.47 -3.05
N PRO A 168 8.72 6.89 -4.31
CA PRO A 168 9.13 6.01 -5.40
C PRO A 168 10.43 5.29 -5.05
N CYS A 169 10.51 4.00 -5.41
CA CYS A 169 11.67 3.14 -5.20
C CYS A 169 11.98 2.80 -3.73
N ASP A 170 11.18 3.28 -2.77
CA ASP A 170 11.38 3.00 -1.35
C ASP A 170 10.06 2.59 -0.68
N VAL A 171 9.83 1.28 -0.69
CA VAL A 171 8.66 0.65 -0.04
C VAL A 171 8.66 0.91 1.47
N ALA A 172 9.83 0.90 2.11
CA ALA A 172 9.94 1.06 3.56
C ALA A 172 9.73 2.52 4.00
N GLY A 173 10.24 3.47 3.21
CA GLY A 173 10.06 4.91 3.40
C GLY A 173 8.66 5.43 3.04
N SER A 174 7.86 4.63 2.33
CA SER A 174 6.49 5.00 1.97
C SER A 174 5.51 4.85 3.12
N TYR A 175 5.00 5.97 3.65
CA TYR A 175 4.09 5.95 4.80
C TYR A 175 2.75 5.26 4.50
N LEU A 176 2.27 5.31 3.26
CA LEU A 176 1.05 4.59 2.84
C LEU A 176 1.17 3.08 3.10
N LEU A 177 2.30 2.47 2.74
CA LEU A 177 2.51 1.03 2.92
C LEU A 177 2.56 0.65 4.41
N ASN A 178 3.15 1.52 5.23
CA ASN A 178 3.12 1.34 6.69
C ASN A 178 1.69 1.35 7.24
N LYS A 179 0.83 2.22 6.69
CA LYS A 179 -0.60 2.26 7.03
C LYS A 179 -1.36 1.03 6.58
N LEU A 180 -1.04 0.48 5.42
CA LEU A 180 -1.70 -0.73 4.90
C LEU A 180 -1.30 -2.00 5.66
N ARG A 181 -0.07 -2.04 6.19
CA ARG A 181 0.53 -3.20 6.89
C ARG A 181 0.43 -3.16 8.42
N ASP A 182 -0.19 -2.13 8.98
CA ASP A 182 -0.26 -1.88 10.44
C ASP A 182 1.09 -1.61 11.13
N THR A 183 2.08 -1.13 10.39
CA THR A 183 3.42 -0.80 10.92
C THR A 183 3.63 0.71 11.13
N GLN A 184 2.57 1.52 11.00
CA GLN A 184 2.67 2.99 11.13
C GLN A 184 3.26 3.45 12.47
N LEU A 185 3.03 2.72 13.57
CA LEU A 185 3.53 3.11 14.88
C LEU A 185 5.05 2.94 15.00
N GLU A 186 5.64 2.03 14.21
CA GLU A 186 7.08 1.76 14.21
C GLU A 186 7.86 2.91 13.58
N VAL A 187 7.23 3.67 12.68
CA VAL A 187 7.82 4.82 11.98
C VAL A 187 7.40 6.17 12.59
N GLY A 188 6.89 6.17 13.82
CA GLY A 188 6.45 7.38 14.53
C GLY A 188 5.10 7.93 14.07
N GLY A 189 4.33 7.14 13.32
CA GLY A 189 2.96 7.46 12.91
C GLY A 189 1.93 7.28 14.03
N LEU A 190 0.68 7.58 13.68
CA LEU A 190 -0.46 7.56 14.60
C LEU A 190 -1.65 6.88 13.97
N GLY A 191 -2.60 6.41 14.78
CA GLY A 191 -3.85 5.77 14.33
C GLY A 191 -3.68 4.27 14.03
N THR A 192 -4.68 3.68 13.38
CA THR A 192 -4.75 2.24 13.09
C THR A 192 -4.31 1.89 11.67
N GLN A 193 -4.19 0.59 11.41
CA GLN A 193 -4.18 0.02 10.06
C GLN A 193 -5.32 0.60 9.19
N MET A 194 -5.01 0.81 7.92
CA MET A 194 -5.97 1.19 6.89
C MET A 194 -6.09 0.07 5.84
N PRO A 195 -7.30 -0.22 5.34
CA PRO A 195 -8.61 0.19 5.87
C PRO A 195 -8.93 -0.51 7.21
N PRO A 196 -9.53 0.18 8.20
CA PRO A 196 -9.67 -0.31 9.57
C PRO A 196 -10.52 -1.59 9.68
N ASP A 197 -11.58 -1.71 8.87
CA ASP A 197 -12.49 -2.86 8.92
C ASP A 197 -12.27 -3.86 7.78
N LYS A 198 -11.42 -3.51 6.80
CA LYS A 198 -11.23 -4.28 5.57
C LYS A 198 -9.79 -4.15 5.07
N ALA A 199 -8.86 -4.78 5.80
CA ALA A 199 -7.49 -4.94 5.33
C ALA A 199 -7.45 -5.45 3.88
N LEU A 200 -6.49 -4.95 3.11
CA LEU A 200 -6.25 -5.41 1.75
C LEU A 200 -5.86 -6.89 1.77
N SER A 201 -6.21 -7.61 0.70
CA SER A 201 -5.71 -8.96 0.54
C SER A 201 -4.18 -8.94 0.33
N PRO A 202 -3.47 -10.04 0.61
CA PRO A 202 -2.04 -10.12 0.34
C PRO A 202 -1.69 -9.75 -1.10
N ALA A 203 -2.44 -10.25 -2.08
CA ALA A 203 -2.24 -9.92 -3.49
C ALA A 203 -2.42 -8.42 -3.82
N GLN A 204 -3.32 -7.72 -3.12
CA GLN A 204 -3.46 -6.28 -3.28
C GLN A 204 -2.27 -5.54 -2.66
N LEU A 205 -1.80 -5.97 -1.49
CA LEU A 205 -0.59 -5.40 -0.88
C LEU A 205 0.63 -5.61 -1.79
N ASP A 206 0.78 -6.79 -2.37
CA ASP A 206 1.85 -7.11 -3.32
C ASP A 206 1.82 -6.18 -4.56
N LEU A 207 0.63 -5.77 -5.03
CA LEU A 207 0.51 -4.78 -6.11
C LEU A 207 1.02 -3.40 -5.68
N PHE A 208 0.68 -2.92 -4.48
CA PHE A 208 1.24 -1.67 -3.96
C PHE A 208 2.76 -1.74 -3.76
N ASP A 209 3.25 -2.88 -3.29
CA ASP A 209 4.69 -3.11 -3.12
C ASP A 209 5.42 -3.08 -4.46
N ALA A 210 4.91 -3.81 -5.46
CA ALA A 210 5.47 -3.83 -6.81
C ALA A 210 5.38 -2.46 -7.49
N TRP A 211 4.28 -1.72 -7.28
CA TRP A 211 4.13 -0.36 -7.80
C TRP A 211 5.20 0.56 -7.24
N VAL A 212 5.33 0.65 -5.92
CA VAL A 212 6.31 1.54 -5.27
C VAL A 212 7.75 1.10 -5.55
N ALA A 213 8.03 -0.20 -5.45
CA ALA A 213 9.33 -0.78 -5.80
C ALA A 213 9.66 -0.68 -7.29
N GLY A 214 8.67 -0.41 -8.14
CA GLY A 214 8.82 -0.15 -9.57
C GLY A 214 8.93 1.34 -9.90
N GLY A 215 9.18 2.20 -8.91
CA GLY A 215 9.26 3.65 -9.10
C GLY A 215 7.91 4.35 -9.21
N ALA A 216 6.85 3.69 -8.77
CA ALA A 216 5.49 4.20 -8.74
C ALA A 216 5.02 4.80 -10.08
N PRO A 217 5.04 4.06 -11.21
CA PRO A 217 4.61 4.62 -12.49
C PRO A 217 3.12 5.04 -12.45
N PRO A 218 2.75 6.13 -13.14
CA PRO A 218 1.36 6.57 -13.25
C PRO A 218 0.47 5.56 -13.99
#